data_AF-A0A8X7TUJ5-F1
#
_entry.id   AF-A0A8X7TUJ5-F1
#
_cell.length_a   1.000
_cell.length_b   1.000
_cell.length_c   1.000
_cell.angle_alpha   90.00
_cell.angle_beta   90.00
_cell.angle_gamma   90.00
#
_symmetry.space_group_name_H-M   'P 1'
#
loop_
_entity.id
_entity.type
_entity.pdbx_description
1 polymer ?
#
loop_
_entity_poly.entity_id
_entity_poly.type
_entity_poly.pdbx_seq_one_letter_code
_entity_poly.pdbx_strand_id
1 'polypeptide(L)'
;MEEQGWFVAEFNGMYDLPYEVKIKNENHKASHGYMSMVVDDYRIHESLGIDYATEPQACKAFSELLWPQGNDPFCQTTHRYAMALAELGQTVMRMLYESYGVDEEKHSKSSEDLLHIYCGFNQPTPLIGDYSSPPQ
;
A
#
# COMPACT_ATOMS: atom_id res chain seq x y z
N MET A 1 16.87 -4.47 19.26
CA MET A 1 16.28 -3.58 18.24
C MET A 1 16.07 -4.41 16.98
N GLU A 2 15.24 -5.46 17.09
CA GLU A 2 15.18 -6.54 16.07
C GLU A 2 13.76 -7.09 15.88
N GLU A 3 12.77 -6.60 16.65
CA GLU A 3 11.38 -7.09 16.57
C GLU A 3 10.48 -6.28 15.61
N GLN A 4 10.98 -5.21 14.98
CA GLN A 4 10.15 -4.37 14.10
C GLN A 4 10.26 -4.72 12.60
N GLY A 5 11.06 -5.74 12.25
CA GLY A 5 11.33 -6.11 10.85
C GLY A 5 10.30 -7.05 10.22
N TRP A 6 9.42 -7.70 11.01
CA TRP A 6 8.49 -8.70 10.48
C TRP A 6 7.45 -8.08 9.53
N PHE A 7 7.01 -6.86 9.81
CA PHE A 7 6.08 -6.15 8.93
C PHE A 7 6.74 -5.87 7.59
N VAL A 8 7.97 -5.34 7.58
CA VAL A 8 8.69 -4.97 6.36
C VAL A 8 9.00 -6.17 5.47
N ALA A 9 9.31 -7.33 6.06
CA ALA A 9 9.69 -8.53 5.33
C ALA A 9 8.59 -9.00 4.35
N GLU A 10 7.32 -8.92 4.75
CA GLU A 10 6.20 -9.36 3.91
C GLU A 10 5.97 -8.44 2.70
N PHE A 11 6.25 -7.14 2.81
CA PHE A 11 6.09 -6.20 1.68
C PHE A 11 7.23 -6.26 0.68
N ASN A 12 8.40 -6.82 1.03
CA ASN A 12 9.52 -6.94 0.11
C ASN A 12 9.14 -7.76 -1.13
N GLY A 13 8.39 -8.85 -0.95
CA GLY A 13 7.93 -9.68 -2.06
C GLY A 13 7.06 -8.91 -3.06
N MET A 14 6.37 -7.85 -2.63
CA MET A 14 5.58 -6.98 -3.50
C MET A 14 6.47 -6.08 -4.38
N TYR A 15 7.62 -5.63 -3.86
CA TYR A 15 8.54 -4.77 -4.59
C TYR A 15 9.18 -5.49 -5.78
N ASP A 16 9.46 -6.77 -5.62
CA ASP A 16 10.08 -7.62 -6.65
C ASP A 16 9.09 -8.13 -7.71
N LEU A 17 7.79 -7.85 -7.57
CA LEU A 17 6.80 -8.26 -8.57
C LEU A 17 7.04 -7.57 -9.92
N PRO A 18 6.75 -8.25 -11.05
CA PRO A 18 6.83 -7.64 -12.37
C PRO A 18 5.87 -6.44 -12.50
N TYR A 19 6.28 -5.45 -13.28
CA TYR A 19 5.48 -4.26 -13.57
C TYR A 19 4.06 -4.61 -14.07
N GLU A 20 3.96 -5.61 -14.94
CA GLU A 20 2.73 -6.07 -15.57
C GLU A 20 1.72 -6.63 -14.55
N VAL A 21 2.19 -7.05 -13.38
CA VAL A 21 1.34 -7.47 -12.26
C VAL A 21 0.86 -6.25 -11.48
N LYS A 22 1.77 -5.32 -11.16
CA LYS A 22 1.47 -4.13 -10.35
C LYS A 22 0.47 -3.20 -11.03
N ILE A 23 0.55 -3.01 -12.35
CA ILE A 23 -0.39 -2.13 -13.08
C ILE A 23 -1.83 -2.64 -13.09
N LYS A 24 -2.05 -3.93 -12.81
CA LYS A 24 -3.41 -4.48 -12.70
C LYS A 24 -4.15 -3.96 -11.47
N ASN A 25 -3.47 -3.31 -10.53
CA ASN A 25 -4.10 -2.59 -9.44
C ASN A 25 -4.76 -1.31 -9.96
N GLU A 26 -5.79 -1.45 -10.77
CA GLU A 26 -6.54 -0.33 -11.33
C GLU A 26 -7.65 0.08 -10.36
N ASN A 27 -7.87 1.39 -10.23
CA ASN A 27 -8.98 1.91 -9.44
C ASN A 27 -9.67 3.04 -10.21
N HIS A 28 -11.00 3.04 -10.16
CA HIS A 28 -11.85 4.08 -10.73
C HIS A 28 -11.67 5.44 -10.02
N LYS A 29 -11.31 5.43 -8.73
CA LYS A 29 -10.93 6.63 -7.98
C LYS A 29 -9.49 7.00 -8.33
N ALA A 30 -9.31 8.24 -8.80
CA ALA A 30 -8.00 8.75 -9.16
C ALA A 30 -7.02 8.63 -7.98
N SER A 31 -5.83 8.08 -8.24
CA SER A 31 -4.76 7.85 -7.26
C SER A 31 -4.97 6.72 -6.24
N HIS A 32 -6.06 5.93 -6.31
CA HIS A 32 -6.31 4.83 -5.35
C HIS A 32 -5.79 3.46 -5.81
N GLY A 33 -5.24 3.38 -7.03
CA GLY A 33 -4.67 2.16 -7.59
C GLY A 33 -3.14 2.23 -7.68
N TYR A 34 -2.59 1.62 -8.71
CA TYR A 34 -1.21 1.76 -9.10
C TYR A 34 -0.92 3.22 -9.45
N MET A 35 0.13 3.77 -8.86
CA MET A 35 0.60 5.12 -9.12
C MET A 35 2.11 5.14 -9.28
N SER A 36 2.58 5.88 -10.26
CA SER A 36 3.99 5.99 -10.60
C SER A 36 4.35 7.41 -10.96
N MET A 37 5.52 7.86 -10.51
CA MET A 37 6.13 9.11 -10.96
C MET A 37 7.33 8.78 -11.83
N VAL A 38 7.35 9.40 -13.02
CA VAL A 38 8.43 9.27 -13.99
C VAL A 38 9.09 10.64 -14.16
N VAL A 39 10.42 10.67 -14.06
CA VAL A 39 11.25 11.85 -14.33
C VAL A 39 12.39 11.41 -15.24
N ASP A 40 12.60 12.11 -16.36
CA ASP A 40 13.68 11.85 -17.32
C ASP A 40 13.80 10.37 -17.74
N ASP A 41 12.66 9.73 -18.07
CA ASP A 41 12.54 8.30 -18.41
C ASP A 41 12.84 7.29 -17.29
N TYR A 42 13.01 7.77 -16.06
CA TYR A 42 13.18 6.93 -14.87
C TYR A 42 11.95 6.96 -13.98
N ARG A 43 11.54 5.77 -13.52
CA ARG A 43 10.56 5.66 -12.44
C ARG A 43 11.25 5.91 -11.09
N ILE A 44 10.87 7.01 -10.43
CA ILE A 44 11.45 7.44 -9.14
C ILE A 44 10.53 7.16 -7.95
N HIS A 45 9.25 6.90 -8.20
CA HIS A 45 8.26 6.60 -7.18
C HIS A 45 7.21 5.66 -7.76
N GLU A 46 6.84 4.64 -6.99
CA GLU A 46 5.80 3.67 -7.33
C GLU A 46 5.02 3.34 -6.07
N SER A 47 3.71 3.21 -6.18
CA SER A 47 2.84 2.85 -5.07
C SER A 47 1.64 2.06 -5.55
N LEU A 48 1.08 1.26 -4.64
CA LEU A 48 -0.13 0.49 -4.83
C LEU A 48 -1.13 0.86 -3.74
N GLY A 49 -2.36 1.18 -4.12
CA GLY A 49 -3.44 1.48 -3.17
C GLY A 49 -4.36 0.28 -2.91
N ILE A 50 -4.94 0.24 -1.71
CA ILE A 50 -5.99 -0.69 -1.29
C ILE A 50 -7.11 0.12 -0.63
N ASP A 51 -8.26 0.17 -1.29
CA ASP A 51 -9.48 0.74 -0.72
C ASP A 51 -10.06 -0.19 0.33
N TYR A 52 -10.57 0.39 1.42
CA TYR A 52 -11.17 -0.33 2.55
C TYR A 52 -10.24 -1.42 3.09
N ALA A 53 -8.95 -1.10 3.27
CA ALA A 53 -7.95 -2.07 3.74
C ALA A 53 -8.22 -2.64 5.15
N THR A 54 -9.09 -1.98 5.91
CA THR A 54 -9.64 -2.49 7.18
C THR A 54 -10.67 -3.60 6.98
N GLU A 55 -11.08 -3.89 5.74
CA GLU A 55 -11.93 -5.03 5.39
C GLU A 55 -11.06 -6.22 4.92
N PRO A 56 -11.15 -7.40 5.55
CA PRO A 56 -10.35 -8.56 5.18
C PRO A 56 -10.49 -8.95 3.70
N GLN A 57 -11.68 -8.78 3.11
CA GLN A 57 -11.95 -9.11 1.71
C GLN A 57 -11.16 -8.20 0.75
N ALA A 58 -10.96 -6.93 1.09
CA ALA A 58 -10.19 -6.00 0.27
C ALA A 58 -8.72 -6.40 0.22
N CYS A 59 -8.12 -6.70 1.38
CA CYS A 59 -6.74 -7.22 1.44
C CYS A 59 -6.59 -8.56 0.73
N LYS A 60 -7.60 -9.43 0.81
CA LYS A 60 -7.61 -10.71 0.10
C LYS A 60 -7.64 -10.52 -1.41
N ALA A 61 -8.56 -9.70 -1.93
CA ALA A 61 -8.65 -9.42 -3.35
C ALA A 61 -7.36 -8.79 -3.90
N PHE A 62 -6.74 -7.89 -3.13
CA PHE A 62 -5.45 -7.30 -3.47
C PHE A 62 -4.31 -8.32 -3.47
N SER A 63 -4.27 -9.23 -2.49
CA SER A 63 -3.28 -10.33 -2.45
C SER A 63 -3.44 -11.27 -3.63
N GLU A 64 -4.67 -11.69 -3.97
CA GLU A 64 -4.96 -12.58 -5.10
C GLU A 64 -4.63 -11.93 -6.46
N LEU A 65 -4.80 -10.60 -6.57
CA LEU A 65 -4.41 -9.84 -7.75
C LEU A 65 -2.90 -9.90 -8.00
N LEU A 66 -2.11 -9.76 -6.94
CA LEU A 66 -0.65 -9.76 -7.00
C LEU A 66 -0.06 -11.17 -7.09
N TRP A 67 -0.65 -12.13 -6.37
CA TRP A 67 -0.27 -13.53 -6.35
C TRP A 67 -1.50 -14.40 -6.63
N PRO A 68 -1.73 -14.80 -7.89
CA PRO A 68 -2.88 -15.65 -8.26
C PRO A 68 -2.90 -17.02 -7.55
N GLN A 69 -1.75 -17.50 -7.06
CA GLN A 69 -1.65 -18.72 -6.26
C GLN A 69 -1.93 -18.49 -4.76
N GLY A 70 -2.17 -17.24 -4.36
CA GLY A 70 -2.39 -16.80 -2.98
C GLY A 70 -1.10 -16.37 -2.28
N ASN A 71 -1.24 -15.46 -1.31
CA ASN A 71 -0.21 -15.08 -0.36
C ASN A 71 -0.86 -14.70 0.98
N ASP A 72 -1.26 -15.73 1.74
CA ASP A 72 -1.96 -15.56 3.02
C ASP A 72 -1.15 -14.75 4.06
N PRO A 73 0.17 -14.96 4.23
CA PRO A 73 0.97 -14.14 5.15
C PRO A 73 0.93 -12.65 4.81
N PHE A 74 1.07 -12.30 3.53
CA PHE A 74 0.96 -10.92 3.08
C PHE A 74 -0.43 -10.35 3.36
N CYS A 75 -1.50 -11.05 2.94
CA CYS A 75 -2.88 -10.62 3.15
C CYS A 75 -3.17 -10.32 4.63
N GLN A 76 -2.79 -11.23 5.53
CA GLN A 76 -3.02 -11.08 6.97
C GLN A 76 -2.19 -9.91 7.54
N THR A 77 -0.95 -9.76 7.11
CA THR A 77 -0.06 -8.69 7.55
C THR A 77 -0.56 -7.32 7.10
N THR A 78 -0.97 -7.19 5.83
CA THR A 78 -1.56 -5.96 5.30
C THR A 78 -2.82 -5.56 6.05
N HIS A 79 -3.72 -6.51 6.29
CA HIS A 79 -4.97 -6.23 7.02
C HIS A 79 -4.72 -5.83 8.47
N ARG A 80 -3.85 -6.54 9.20
CA ARG A 80 -3.48 -6.18 10.59
C ARG A 80 -2.87 -4.78 10.66
N TYR A 81 -2.07 -4.41 9.68
CA TYR A 81 -1.47 -3.09 9.64
C TYR A 81 -2.47 -1.99 9.31
N ALA A 82 -3.38 -2.23 8.37
CA ALA A 82 -4.48 -1.31 8.10
C ALA A 82 -5.32 -1.06 9.36
N MET A 83 -5.67 -2.12 10.11
CA MET A 83 -6.36 -2.01 11.40
C MET A 83 -5.56 -1.18 12.42
N ALA A 84 -4.27 -1.46 12.59
CA ALA A 84 -3.42 -0.72 13.51
C ALA A 84 -3.33 0.78 13.14
N LEU A 85 -3.24 1.11 11.85
CA LEU A 85 -3.25 2.50 11.37
C LEU A 85 -4.59 3.18 11.61
N ALA A 86 -5.71 2.49 11.39
CA ALA A 86 -7.04 3.02 11.63
C ALA A 86 -7.27 3.31 13.13
N GLU A 87 -6.88 2.39 14.02
CA GLU A 87 -6.96 2.58 15.47
C GLU A 87 -6.09 3.75 15.95
N LEU A 88 -4.88 3.89 15.39
CA LEU A 88 -4.00 5.02 15.67
C LEU A 88 -4.64 6.34 15.20
N GLY A 89 -5.16 6.37 13.97
CA GLY A 89 -5.82 7.54 13.39
C GLY A 89 -7.02 7.99 14.23
N GLN A 90 -7.90 7.06 14.60
CA GLN A 90 -9.03 7.32 15.49
C GLN A 90 -8.58 7.87 16.85
N THR A 91 -7.52 7.29 17.43
CA THR A 91 -6.99 7.75 18.71
C THR A 91 -6.46 9.18 18.62
N VAL A 92 -5.67 9.50 17.59
CA VAL A 92 -5.15 10.85 17.38
C VAL A 92 -6.29 11.84 17.14
N MET A 93 -7.30 11.48 16.35
CA MET A 93 -8.46 12.33 16.09
C MET A 93 -9.26 12.62 17.37
N ARG A 94 -9.48 11.61 18.22
CA ARG A 94 -10.11 11.79 19.53
C ARG A 94 -9.31 12.76 20.41
N MET A 95 -7.99 12.60 20.48
CA MET A 95 -7.13 13.53 21.24
C MET A 95 -7.25 14.96 20.72
N LEU A 96 -7.37 15.15 19.40
CA LEU A 96 -7.58 16.48 18.81
C LEU A 96 -8.94 17.05 19.19
N TYR A 97 -10.03 16.29 19.05
CA TYR A 97 -11.37 16.74 19.44
C TYR A 97 -11.43 17.18 20.91
N GLU A 98 -10.87 16.37 21.80
CA GLU A 98 -10.76 16.69 23.24
C GLU A 98 -9.96 17.97 23.47
N SER A 99 -8.82 18.14 22.78
CA SER A 99 -7.95 19.31 22.94
C SER A 99 -8.58 20.63 22.48
N TYR A 100 -9.44 20.58 21.45
CA TYR A 100 -10.13 21.74 20.90
C TYR A 100 -11.55 21.93 21.48
N GLY A 101 -12.01 21.06 22.38
CA GLY A 101 -13.36 21.11 22.95
C GLY A 101 -14.46 20.89 21.92
N VAL A 102 -14.16 20.16 20.84
CA VAL A 102 -15.09 19.84 19.76
C VAL A 102 -15.74 18.49 20.05
N ASP A 103 -17.04 18.40 19.79
CA ASP A 103 -17.82 17.18 19.95
C ASP A 103 -17.52 16.20 18.80
N GLU A 104 -16.90 15.07 19.12
CA GLU A 104 -16.53 14.03 18.16
C GLU A 104 -17.75 13.51 17.38
N GLU A 105 -18.90 13.27 18.04
CA GLU A 105 -20.06 12.66 17.38
C GLU A 105 -20.68 13.54 16.30
N LYS A 106 -20.53 14.87 16.44
CA LYS A 106 -21.02 15.83 15.43
C LYS A 106 -20.12 15.94 14.20
N HIS A 107 -18.86 15.51 14.33
CA HIS A 107 -17.83 15.74 13.33
C HIS A 107 -17.13 14.47 12.83
N SER A 108 -17.38 13.32 13.47
CA SER A 108 -16.94 12.01 13.02
C SER A 108 -17.72 11.64 11.76
N LYS A 109 -17.08 11.79 10.59
CA LYS A 109 -17.53 11.13 9.37
C LYS A 109 -16.81 9.80 9.27
N SER A 110 -17.48 8.79 8.71
CA SER A 110 -16.83 7.57 8.25
C SER A 110 -15.74 7.97 7.26
N SER A 111 -14.47 7.84 7.64
CA SER A 111 -13.36 7.92 6.70
C SER A 111 -13.41 6.69 5.80
N GLU A 112 -13.20 6.89 4.50
CA GLU A 112 -12.85 5.77 3.64
C GLU A 112 -11.38 5.45 3.90
N ASP A 113 -11.10 4.25 4.44
CA ASP A 113 -9.73 3.84 4.75
C ASP A 113 -9.03 3.43 3.46
N LEU A 114 -8.11 4.27 2.97
CA LEU A 114 -7.23 3.96 1.85
C LEU A 114 -5.82 3.72 2.38
N LEU A 115 -5.28 2.52 2.11
CA LEU A 115 -3.88 2.21 2.40
C LEU A 115 -3.05 2.33 1.13
N HIS A 116 -2.08 3.25 1.12
CA HIS A 116 -1.04 3.30 0.09
C HIS A 116 0.22 2.60 0.56
N ILE A 117 0.64 1.59 -0.20
CA ILE A 117 1.90 0.90 0.01
C ILE A 117 2.90 1.42 -1.02
N TYR A 118 3.90 2.13 -0.51
CA TYR A 118 4.97 2.67 -1.32
C TYR A 118 5.94 1.57 -1.71
N CYS A 119 6.14 1.38 -3.01
CA CYS A 119 7.19 0.54 -3.56
C CYS A 119 8.48 1.36 -3.58
N GLY A 120 9.38 1.08 -2.62
CA GLY A 120 10.71 1.67 -2.64
C GLY A 120 11.47 1.17 -3.87
N PHE A 121 12.02 2.10 -4.65
CA PHE A 121 13.04 1.77 -5.63
C PHE A 121 14.39 1.75 -4.96
N ASN A 122 15.08 0.61 -4.95
CA ASN A 122 16.49 0.61 -4.58
C ASN A 122 17.33 1.36 -5.63
N GLN A 123 16.85 1.56 -6.87
CA GLN A 123 17.46 2.39 -7.94
C GLN A 123 16.39 2.89 -8.96
N PRO A 124 16.58 4.05 -9.63
CA PRO A 124 15.68 4.52 -10.70
C PRO A 124 15.56 3.47 -11.81
N THR A 125 14.33 3.05 -12.15
CA THR A 125 14.11 2.00 -13.17
C THR A 125 13.81 2.65 -14.54
N PRO A 126 14.58 2.36 -15.60
CA PRO A 126 14.33 2.89 -16.94
C PRO A 126 13.01 2.39 -17.52
N LEU A 127 12.27 3.25 -18.23
CA LEU A 127 11.04 2.87 -18.94
C LEU A 127 11.26 2.16 -20.27
N ILE A 128 12.47 2.24 -20.85
CA ILE A 128 12.85 1.61 -22.11
C ILE A 128 13.84 0.49 -21.77
N GLY A 129 13.44 -0.75 -22.03
CA GLY A 129 14.17 -1.94 -21.61
C GLY A 129 15.52 -2.10 -22.28
N ASP A 130 16.55 -2.39 -21.48
CA ASP A 130 17.70 -3.13 -21.97
C ASP A 130 17.43 -4.62 -21.78
N TYR A 131 16.68 -5.21 -22.72
CA TYR A 131 16.71 -6.65 -22.97
C TYR A 131 17.98 -7.05 -23.75
N SER A 132 19.05 -6.26 -23.64
CA SER A 132 20.29 -6.37 -24.40
C SER A 132 21.40 -7.03 -23.59
N SER A 133 21.12 -8.10 -22.83
CA SER A 133 22.02 -9.27 -22.62
C SER A 133 21.58 -10.08 -21.38
N PRO A 134 21.56 -11.43 -21.46
CA PRO A 134 21.40 -12.26 -20.27
C PRO A 134 22.65 -12.17 -19.37
N PRO A 135 22.50 -12.35 -18.05
CA PRO A 135 23.63 -12.41 -17.14
C PRO A 135 24.53 -13.60 -17.50
N GLN A 136 25.84 -13.33 -17.68
CA GLN A 136 26.90 -14.35 -17.72
C GLN A 136 27.28 -14.77 -16.30
#